data_AF-A1ZT86-F1
#
_entry.id   AF-A1ZT86-F1
#
_cell.length_a   1.000
_cell.length_b   1.000
_cell.length_c   1.000
_cell.angle_alpha   90.00
_cell.angle_beta   90.00
_cell.angle_gamma   90.00
#
_symmetry.space_group_name_H-M   'P 1'
#
loop_
_entity.id
_entity.type
_entity.pdbx_description
1 polymer ?
#
loop_
_entity_poly.entity_id
_entity_poly.type
_entity_poly.pdbx_seq_one_letter_code
_entity_poly.pdbx_strand_id
1 'polypeptide(L)' 'MFDFYLTIVKTLVKTEKSEFKNKFNSLVYADKDLSTDEKMFLLEEMQKEWIARQEKKKKNK' A
#
# COMPACT_ATOMS: atom_id res chain seq x y z
N MET A 1 3.78 1.50 15.22
CA MET A 1 4.22 1.64 13.81
C MET A 1 3.16 1.22 12.81
N PHE A 2 2.50 0.08 12.99
CA PHE A 2 1.48 -0.43 12.06
C PHE A 2 0.37 0.55 11.61
N ASP A 3 -0.28 1.27 12.55
CA ASP A 3 -1.35 2.23 12.24
C ASP A 3 -0.91 3.40 11.33
N PHE A 4 0.36 3.77 11.40
CA PHE A 4 0.95 4.78 10.53
C PHE A 4 1.01 4.27 9.07
N TYR A 5 1.44 3.03 8.86
CA TYR A 5 1.44 2.41 7.53
C TYR A 5 0.02 2.24 6.97
N LEU A 6 -0.95 1.85 7.81
CA LEU A 6 -2.36 1.82 7.42
C LEU A 6 -2.86 3.18 6.94
N THR A 7 -2.47 4.25 7.63
CA THR A 7 -2.80 5.62 7.22
C THR A 7 -2.17 5.97 5.88
N ILE A 8 -0.91 5.57 5.64
CA ILE A 8 -0.22 5.74 4.36
C ILE A 8 -0.97 5.00 3.24
N VAL A 9 -1.35 3.75 3.43
CA VAL A 9 -2.10 2.98 2.42
C VAL A 9 -3.41 3.69 2.06
N LYS A 10 -4.19 4.11 3.07
CA LYS A 10 -5.48 4.79 2.86
C LYS A 10 -5.35 6.17 2.22
N THR A 11 -4.28 6.92 2.49
CA THR A 11 -4.12 8.31 2.04
C THR A 11 -3.30 8.45 0.76
N LEU A 12 -2.21 7.68 0.60
CA LEU A 12 -1.21 7.89 -0.45
C LEU A 12 -1.35 6.97 -1.65
N VAL A 13 -2.03 5.81 -1.54
CA VAL A 13 -2.52 5.07 -2.72
C VAL A 13 -3.45 5.96 -3.57
N LYS A 14 -3.90 7.09 -3.01
CA LYS A 14 -4.64 8.12 -3.75
C LYS A 14 -3.86 8.84 -4.84
N THR A 15 -2.54 8.90 -4.75
CA THR A 15 -1.69 9.80 -5.54
C THR A 15 -1.03 9.19 -6.78
N GLU A 16 -1.36 7.93 -7.13
CA GLU A 16 -1.09 7.30 -8.44
C GLU A 16 0.37 7.29 -8.93
N LYS A 17 1.35 7.51 -8.06
CA LYS A 17 2.75 7.38 -8.45
C LYS A 17 3.07 5.89 -8.61
N SER A 18 3.43 5.44 -9.80
CA SER A 18 3.88 4.06 -10.05
C SER A 18 5.03 3.65 -9.11
N GLU A 19 5.86 4.60 -8.71
CA GLU A 19 6.94 4.43 -7.74
C GLU A 19 6.47 4.22 -6.29
N PHE A 20 5.23 4.61 -5.97
CA PHE A 20 4.72 4.53 -4.60
C PHE A 20 4.71 3.10 -4.08
N LYS A 21 4.29 2.14 -4.91
CA LYS A 21 4.27 0.72 -4.55
C LYS A 21 5.67 0.22 -4.14
N ASN A 22 6.68 0.53 -4.95
CA ASN A 22 8.04 0.06 -4.69
C ASN A 22 8.64 0.73 -3.45
N LYS A 23 8.41 2.04 -3.28
CA LYS A 23 8.85 2.81 -2.11
C LYS A 23 8.15 2.33 -0.83
N PHE A 24 6.85 2.06 -0.89
CA PHE A 24 6.07 1.54 0.23
C PHE A 24 6.55 0.14 0.64
N ASN A 25 6.73 -0.77 -0.31
CA ASN A 25 7.26 -2.10 -0.02
C ASN A 25 8.63 -2.02 0.65
N SER A 26 9.53 -1.19 0.13
CA SER A 26 10.85 -0.96 0.73
C SER A 26 10.75 -0.43 2.17
N LEU A 27 9.82 0.49 2.43
CA LEU A 27 9.59 1.07 3.75
C LEU A 27 9.07 0.02 4.76
N VAL A 28 8.15 -0.84 4.33
CA VAL A 28 7.57 -1.90 5.18
C VAL A 28 8.60 -3.00 5.49
N TYR A 29 9.41 -3.40 4.49
CA TYR A 29 10.44 -4.42 4.71
C TYR A 29 11.59 -3.93 5.60
N ALA A 30 11.96 -2.65 5.49
CA ALA A 30 13.04 -2.06 6.28
C ALA A 30 12.66 -1.85 7.76
N ASP A 31 11.37 -1.80 8.09
CA ASP A 31 10.92 -1.64 9.46
C ASP A 31 11.13 -2.92 10.26
N LYS A 32 11.88 -2.82 11.37
CA LYS A 32 12.19 -3.94 12.27
C LYS A 32 11.13 -4.13 13.35
N ASP A 33 10.29 -3.13 13.58
CA ASP A 33 9.24 -3.14 14.60
C ASP A 33 7.97 -3.83 14.11
N LEU A 34 7.86 -4.06 12.79
CA LEU A 34 6.77 -4.84 12.20
C LEU A 34 7.11 -6.33 12.22
N SER A 35 6.17 -7.12 12.73
CA SER A 35 6.17 -8.57 12.58
C SER A 35 6.00 -8.99 11.11
N THR A 36 6.33 -10.24 10.80
CA THR A 36 6.13 -10.79 9.45
C THR A 36 4.67 -10.70 9.02
N ASP A 37 3.74 -10.99 9.92
CA ASP A 37 2.30 -10.97 9.64
C ASP A 37 1.81 -9.54 9.36
N GLU A 38 2.26 -8.56 10.14
CA GLU A 38 1.95 -7.15 9.91
C GLU A 38 2.50 -6.66 8.57
N LYS A 39 3.72 -7.07 8.20
CA LYS A 39 4.29 -6.72 6.88
C LYS A 39 3.45 -7.30 5.76
N MET A 40 3.08 -8.58 5.85
CA MET A 40 2.26 -9.26 4.84
C MET A 40 0.91 -8.56 4.70
N PHE A 41 0.24 -8.26 5.81
CA PHE A 41 -1.03 -7.55 5.83
C PHE A 41 -0.94 -6.18 5.13
N LEU A 42 0.09 -5.38 5.42
CA LEU A 42 0.26 -4.06 4.82
C LEU A 42 0.48 -4.12 3.30
N LEU A 43 1.22 -5.13 2.84
CA LEU A 43 1.46 -5.36 1.41
C LEU A 43 0.18 -5.79 0.68
N GLU A 44 -0.61 -6.68 1.30
CA GLU A 44 -1.90 -7.14 0.77
C GLU A 44 -2.91 -5.99 0.68
N GLU A 45 -3.08 -5.21 1.75
CA GLU A 45 -4.01 -4.07 1.77
C GLU A 45 -3.61 -3.01 0.72
N MET A 46 -2.31 -2.73 0.57
CA MET A 46 -1.83 -1.83 -0.49
C MET A 46 -2.14 -2.37 -1.90
N GLN A 47 -1.94 -3.67 -2.13
CA GLN A 47 -2.26 -4.30 -3.42
C GLN A 47 -3.76 -4.27 -3.72
N LYS A 48 -4.61 -4.52 -2.72
CA LYS A 48 -6.06 -4.49 -2.84
C LYS A 48 -6.57 -3.09 -3.20
N GLU A 49 -6.09 -2.06 -2.52
CA GLU A 49 -6.43 -0.66 -2.84
C GLU A 49 -5.95 -0.26 -4.24
N TRP A 50 -4.78 -0.74 -4.66
CA TRP A 50 -4.26 -0.50 -6.00
C TRP A 50 -5.15 -1.13 -7.08
N ILE A 51 -5.52 -2.41 -6.93
CA ILE A 51 -6.38 -3.13 -7.89
C ILE A 51 -7.75 -2.46 -7.98
N ALA A 52 -8.39 -2.18 -6.84
CA ALA A 52 -9.70 -1.53 -6.79
C ALA A 52 -9.73 -0.20 -7.57
N ARG A 53 -8.60 0.51 -7.62
CA ARG A 53 -8.47 1.75 -8.41
C ARG A 53 -8.27 1.51 -9.89
N GLN A 54 -7.43 0.56 -10.27
CA GLN A 54 -7.26 0.20 -11.68
C GLN A 54 -8.60 -0.26 -12.30
N GLU A 55 -9.41 -0.98 -11.53
CA GLU A 55 -10.77 -1.38 -11.95
C GLU A 55 -11.72 -0.19 -12.10
N LYS A 56 -11.72 0.76 -11.15
CA LYS A 56 -12.50 2.01 -11.28
C LYS A 56 -12.09 2.83 -12.51
N LYS A 57 -10.80 2.87 -12.84
CA LYS A 57 -10.32 3.54 -14.07
C LYS A 57 -10.80 2.85 -15.34
N LYS A 58 -10.78 1.52 -15.39
CA LYS A 58 -11.25 0.75 -16.56
C LYS A 58 -12.74 0.95 -16.84
N LYS A 59 -13.56 1.20 -15.81
CA LYS A 59 -15.00 1.47 -15.98
C LYS A 59 -15.32 2.91 -16.43
N ASN A 60 -14.42 3.86 -16.19
CA ASN A 60 -14.58 5.27 -16.57
C ASN A 60 -13.90 5.63 -17.91
N LYS A 61 -13.43 4.63 -18.68
CA LYS A 61 -12.74 4.80 -19.96
C LYS A 61 -13.51 4.08 -21.05
#